data_AF-A0A6C1E7F3-F1
#
_entry.id   AF-A0A6C1E7F3-F1
#
_cell.length_a   1.000
_cell.length_b   1.000
_cell.length_c   1.000
_cell.angle_alpha   90.00
_cell.angle_beta   90.00
_cell.angle_gamma   90.00
#
_symmetry.space_group_name_H-M   'P 1'
#
loop_
_entity.id
_entity.type
_entity.pdbx_description
1 polymer ?
#
loop_
_entity_poly.entity_id
_entity_poly.type
_entity_poly.pdbx_seq_one_letter_code
_entity_poly.pdbx_strand_id
1 'polypeptide(L)'
;MAFERQGKIEKKISYSLFLNGPNVHFGSILFGAVDKSKYAEQLCTHPMRQAYNTLDSNSRIIITAQSVAILDGNLYGKSVVDIQFPVLLDSGTYSIYLQNL
;
A
#
# COMPACT_ATOMS: atom_id res chain seq x y z
N MET A 1 12.76 12.28 2.46
CA MET A 1 13.62 13.48 2.31
C MET A 1 14.63 13.61 3.44
N ALA A 2 14.24 13.64 4.73
CA ALA A 2 15.20 13.84 5.82
C ALA A 2 16.29 12.76 5.90
N PHE A 3 15.94 11.47 5.80
CA PHE A 3 16.93 10.39 5.84
C PHE A 3 17.86 10.36 4.62
N GLU A 4 17.34 10.68 3.44
CA GLU A 4 18.15 10.78 2.21
C GLU A 4 19.14 11.95 2.33
N ARG A 5 18.69 13.13 2.77
CA ARG A 5 19.55 14.30 3.03
C ARG A 5 20.60 14.05 4.12
N GLN A 6 20.33 13.14 5.06
CA GLN A 6 21.28 12.70 6.09
C GLN A 6 22.20 11.57 5.62
N GLY A 7 22.08 11.09 4.38
CA GLY A 7 22.85 9.96 3.86
C GLY A 7 22.53 8.61 4.50
N LYS A 8 21.38 8.48 5.19
CA LYS A 8 20.96 7.24 5.86
C LYS A 8 20.26 6.25 4.93
N ILE A 9 19.79 6.73 3.78
CA ILE A 9 19.20 5.93 2.71
C ILE A 9 19.74 6.44 1.37
N GLU A 10 19.79 5.57 0.37
CA GLU A 10 20.13 5.96 -1.00
C GLU A 10 19.12 6.97 -1.59
N LYS A 11 19.40 7.49 -2.78
CA LYS A 11 18.60 8.51 -3.48
C LYS A 11 17.11 8.16 -3.64
N LYS A 12 16.70 6.89 -3.50
CA LYS A 12 15.30 6.48 -3.63
C LYS A 12 14.52 6.74 -2.34
N ILE A 13 13.71 7.81 -2.36
CA ILE A 13 12.80 8.15 -1.27
C ILE A 13 11.61 7.19 -1.28
N SER A 14 11.74 6.09 -0.55
CA SER A 14 10.71 5.05 -0.43
C SER A 14 10.75 4.39 0.94
N TYR A 15 9.71 3.63 1.27
CA TYR A 15 9.70 2.75 2.44
C TYR A 15 8.86 1.51 2.15
N SER A 16 9.16 0.42 2.85
CA SER A 16 8.29 -0.76 2.94
C SER A 16 7.66 -0.83 4.33
N LEU A 17 6.38 -1.20 4.39
CA LEU A 17 5.62 -1.35 5.63
C LEU A 17 5.14 -2.79 5.77
N PHE A 18 5.48 -3.43 6.89
CA PHE A 18 5.01 -4.76 7.26
C PHE A 18 4.24 -4.66 8.57
N LEU A 19 2.91 -4.77 8.51
CA LEU A 19 2.03 -4.63 9.67
C LEU A 19 1.99 -5.89 10.56
N ASN A 20 2.45 -7.02 10.03
CA ASN A 20 2.36 -8.34 10.67
C ASN A 20 0.91 -8.86 10.79
N GLY A 21 0.73 -9.99 11.47
CA GLY A 21 -0.58 -10.59 11.71
C GLY A 21 -1.41 -9.86 12.77
N PRO A 22 -2.75 -10.06 12.79
CA PRO A 22 -3.68 -9.28 13.61
C PRO A 22 -3.47 -9.43 15.13
N ASN A 23 -2.86 -10.53 15.58
CA ASN A 23 -2.59 -10.81 17.00
C ASN A 23 -1.13 -10.58 17.38
N VAL A 24 -0.34 -9.92 16.53
CA VAL A 24 1.07 -9.66 16.77
C VAL A 24 1.27 -8.21 17.19
N HIS A 25 2.11 -7.98 18.20
CA HIS A 25 2.32 -6.64 18.77
C HIS A 25 3.24 -5.74 17.95
N PHE A 26 4.03 -6.31 17.05
CA PHE A 26 5.08 -5.57 16.33
C PHE A 26 5.05 -5.85 14.83
N GLY A 27 5.05 -4.76 14.07
CA GLY A 27 5.40 -4.73 12.66
C GLY A 27 6.78 -4.11 12.43
N SER A 28 7.09 -3.77 11.19
CA SER A 28 8.30 -3.04 10.85
C SER A 28 8.07 -2.05 9.71
N ILE A 29 8.82 -0.96 9.74
CA ILE A 29 8.97 -0.02 8.62
C ILE A 29 10.46 0.04 8.27
N LEU A 30 10.76 -0.09 6.98
CA LEU A 30 12.13 0.00 6.47
C LEU A 30 12.18 1.11 5.42
N PHE A 31 13.03 2.10 5.65
CA PHE A 31 13.22 3.22 4.75
C PHE A 31 14.30 2.89 3.72
N GLY A 32 14.04 3.14 2.44
CA GLY A 32 14.99 2.95 1.34
C GLY A 32 15.29 1.50 0.96
N ALA A 33 14.66 0.52 1.59
CA ALA A 33 14.91 -0.90 1.36
C ALA A 33 13.64 -1.74 1.57
N VAL A 34 13.74 -3.03 1.24
CA VAL A 34 12.70 -4.03 1.47
C VAL A 34 13.30 -5.31 2.06
N ASP A 35 12.63 -5.92 3.04
CA ASP A 35 12.98 -7.22 3.58
C ASP A 35 12.29 -8.34 2.78
N LYS A 36 13.08 -9.08 1.99
CA LYS A 36 12.59 -10.16 1.13
C LYS A 36 12.05 -11.37 1.90
N SER A 37 12.28 -11.46 3.21
CA SER A 37 11.71 -12.53 4.05
C SER A 37 10.25 -12.30 4.43
N LYS A 38 9.69 -11.11 4.16
CA LYS A 38 8.35 -10.71 4.61
C LYS A 38 7.22 -10.96 3.61
N TYR A 39 7.53 -11.52 2.44
CA TYR A 39 6.56 -11.82 1.40
C TYR A 39 7.02 -13.04 0.60
N ALA A 40 6.08 -13.81 0.04
CA ALA A 40 6.39 -15.05 -0.67
C ALA A 40 6.69 -14.84 -2.17
N GLU A 41 5.90 -13.96 -2.81
CA GLU A 41 5.89 -13.79 -4.27
C GLU A 41 6.63 -12.52 -4.74
N GLN A 42 6.64 -12.25 -6.03
CA GLN A 42 7.20 -10.99 -6.54
C GLN A 42 6.33 -9.78 -6.16
N LEU A 43 6.98 -8.64 -5.87
CA LEU A 43 6.27 -7.38 -5.63
C LEU A 43 5.64 -6.88 -6.92
N CYS A 44 4.33 -6.62 -6.88
CA CYS A 44 3.61 -5.95 -7.96
C CYS A 44 3.71 -4.43 -7.80
N THR A 45 3.98 -3.72 -8.90
CA THR A 45 4.04 -2.25 -8.93
C THR A 45 2.80 -1.70 -9.61
N HIS A 46 2.09 -0.80 -8.92
CA HIS A 46 0.96 -0.05 -9.48
C HIS A 46 1.30 1.45 -9.56
N PRO A 47 0.81 2.17 -10.57
CA PRO A 47 0.98 3.61 -10.65
C PRO A 47 0.24 4.31 -9.53
N MET A 48 0.92 5.22 -8.83
CA MET A 48 0.30 6.11 -7.85
C MET A 48 -0.39 7.27 -8.58
N ARG A 49 -1.69 7.50 -8.31
CA ARG A 49 -2.49 8.52 -9.00
C ARG A 49 -2.04 9.96 -8.69
N GLN A 50 -1.47 10.18 -7.51
CA GLN A 50 -0.95 11.48 -7.09
C GLN A 50 0.46 11.28 -6.52
N ALA A 51 1.46 11.37 -7.39
CA ALA A 51 2.87 11.36 -7.00
C ALA A 51 3.38 12.79 -6.88
N TYR A 52 3.76 13.17 -5.66
CA TYR A 52 4.71 14.23 -5.27
C TYR A 52 5.12 15.22 -6.38
N ASN A 53 4.22 16.11 -6.80
CA ASN A 53 4.61 17.27 -7.61
C ASN A 53 4.30 18.61 -6.95
N THR A 54 3.68 18.61 -5.77
CA THR A 54 3.48 19.81 -4.96
C THR A 54 3.73 19.48 -3.49
N LEU A 55 4.40 20.39 -2.80
CA LEU A 55 4.69 20.33 -1.37
C LEU A 55 3.44 20.73 -0.55
N ASP A 56 2.27 20.26 -0.94
CA ASP A 56 1.05 20.43 -0.17
C ASP A 56 0.94 19.32 0.88
N SER A 57 0.39 19.69 2.03
CA SER A 57 0.30 18.92 3.28
C SER A 57 -0.56 17.64 3.20
N ASN A 58 -0.95 17.21 1.99
CA ASN A 58 -1.91 16.16 1.73
C ASN A 58 -1.35 15.04 0.82
N SER A 59 -0.05 14.74 0.92
CA SER A 59 0.53 13.59 0.22
C SER A 59 -0.15 12.28 0.66
N ARG A 60 -0.88 11.64 -0.27
CA ARG A 60 -1.64 10.42 -0.04
C ARG A 60 -1.19 9.33 -1.00
N ILE A 61 -1.12 8.09 -0.54
CA ILE A 61 -0.81 6.93 -1.39
C ILE A 61 -2.11 6.41 -1.99
N ILE A 62 -2.47 6.94 -3.16
CA ILE A 62 -3.69 6.57 -3.87
C ILE A 62 -3.33 5.72 -5.10
N ILE A 63 -3.94 4.55 -5.21
CA ILE A 63 -3.87 3.69 -6.40
C ILE A 63 -5.26 3.50 -7.01
N THR A 64 -5.33 2.99 -8.24
CA THR A 64 -6.60 2.58 -8.86
C THR A 64 -6.86 1.11 -8.58
N ALA A 65 -7.93 0.80 -7.83
CA ALA A 65 -8.49 -0.54 -7.76
C ALA A 65 -9.26 -0.83 -9.05
N GLN A 66 -9.12 -2.04 -9.59
CA GLN A 66 -9.76 -2.46 -10.85
C GLN A 66 -11.11 -3.12 -10.63
N SER A 67 -11.20 -3.96 -9.60
CA SER A 67 -12.40 -4.67 -9.19
C SER A 67 -12.27 -5.14 -7.73
N VAL A 68 -13.37 -5.59 -7.14
CA VAL A 68 -13.40 -6.26 -5.84
C VAL A 68 -14.12 -7.59 -6.03
N ALA A 69 -13.52 -8.67 -5.55
CA ALA A 69 -14.12 -10.00 -5.60
C ALA A 69 -14.18 -10.63 -4.20
N ILE A 70 -15.23 -11.39 -3.94
CA ILE A 70 -15.37 -12.22 -2.75
C ILE A 70 -14.94 -13.64 -3.12
N LEU A 71 -14.01 -14.20 -2.33
CA LEU A 71 -13.61 -15.60 -2.44
C LEU A 71 -14.57 -16.45 -1.60
N ASP A 72 -15.32 -17.34 -2.24
CA ASP A 72 -16.27 -18.25 -1.58
C ASP A 72 -15.83 -19.71 -1.76
N GLY A 73 -14.77 -20.10 -1.04
CA GLY A 73 -14.24 -21.49 -0.92
C GLY A 73 -13.73 -22.15 -2.21
N ASN A 74 -14.26 -21.76 -3.35
CA ASN A 74 -13.88 -22.09 -4.70
C ASN A 74 -12.85 -21.05 -5.16
N LEU A 75 -11.81 -21.50 -5.85
CA LEU A 75 -10.69 -20.68 -6.30
C LEU A 75 -11.07 -19.55 -7.28
N TYR A 76 -12.33 -19.47 -7.69
CA TYR A 76 -12.87 -18.42 -8.54
C TYR A 76 -13.67 -17.44 -7.69
N GLY A 77 -13.07 -16.28 -7.41
CA GLY A 77 -13.76 -15.18 -6.74
C GLY A 77 -14.93 -14.66 -7.57
N LYS A 78 -16.06 -14.37 -6.90
CA LYS A 78 -17.19 -13.68 -7.51
C LYS A 78 -16.94 -12.19 -7.43
N SER A 79 -16.85 -11.50 -8.57
CA SER A 79 -16.76 -10.04 -8.57
C SER A 79 -18.03 -9.42 -8.00
N VAL A 80 -17.85 -8.44 -7.13
CA VAL A 80 -18.92 -7.64 -6.51
C VAL A 80 -18.83 -6.17 -6.92
N VAL A 81 -17.69 -5.74 -7.45
CA VAL A 81 -17.48 -4.42 -8.06
C VAL A 81 -16.58 -4.60 -9.27
N ASP A 82 -17.06 -4.20 -10.46
CA ASP A 82 -16.33 -4.31 -11.73
C ASP A 82 -15.99 -2.94 -12.37
N ILE A 83 -16.03 -1.88 -11.56
CA ILE A 83 -15.64 -0.53 -11.97
C ILE A 83 -14.28 -0.14 -11.36
N GLN A 84 -13.55 0.73 -12.04
CA GLN A 84 -12.32 1.30 -11.52
C GLN A 84 -12.60 2.44 -10.54
N PHE A 85 -11.93 2.45 -9.39
CA PHE A 85 -12.07 3.53 -8.41
C PHE A 85 -10.75 3.78 -7.63
N PRO A 86 -10.51 5.02 -7.17
CA PRO A 86 -9.35 5.33 -6.34
C PRO A 86 -9.48 4.70 -4.95
N VAL A 87 -8.39 4.13 -4.45
CA VAL A 87 -8.28 3.66 -3.06
C VAL A 87 -7.06 4.28 -2.40
N LEU A 88 -7.23 4.70 -1.14
CA LEU A 88 -6.16 5.20 -0.28
C LEU A 88 -5.54 4.03 0.49
N LEU A 89 -4.22 3.87 0.41
CA LEU A 89 -3.46 2.96 1.26
C LEU A 89 -3.06 3.71 2.54
N ASP A 90 -3.82 3.51 3.62
CA ASP A 90 -3.63 4.22 4.89
C ASP A 90 -3.49 3.25 6.06
N SER A 91 -2.29 3.20 6.65
CA SER A 91 -2.00 2.39 7.84
C SER A 91 -2.51 3.01 9.15
N GLY A 92 -2.96 4.28 9.12
CA GLY A 92 -3.63 4.94 10.24
C GLY A 92 -5.12 4.59 10.38
N THR A 93 -5.68 3.86 9.42
CA THR A 93 -7.08 3.43 9.42
C THR A 93 -7.21 1.93 9.73
N TYR A 94 -8.09 1.58 10.67
CA TYR A 94 -8.26 0.21 11.16
C TYR A 94 -9.01 -0.74 10.20
N SER A 95 -9.93 -0.22 9.39
CA SER A 95 -10.83 -1.04 8.55
C SER A 95 -10.89 -0.51 7.12
N ILE A 96 -11.35 -1.36 6.20
CA ILE A 96 -11.56 -0.97 4.81
C ILE A 96 -12.90 -0.24 4.69
N TYR A 97 -12.86 0.97 4.14
CA TYR A 97 -14.05 1.76 3.82
C TYR A 97 -14.18 1.88 2.31
N LEU A 98 -15.23 1.28 1.77
CA LEU A 98 -15.66 1.48 0.39
C LEU A 98 -16.93 2.33 0.44
N GLN A 99 -16.93 3.47 -0.25
CA GLN A 99 -18.17 4.23 -0.45
C GLN A 99 -19.11 3.43 -1.36
N ASN A 100 -20.40 3.80 -1.43
CA ASN A 100 -21.33 3.18 -2.36
C ASN A 100 -20.77 3.32 -3.79
N LEU A 101 -20.19 2.22 -4.30
CA LEU A 101 -19.66 2.04 -5.65
C LEU A 101 -20.80 1.66 -6.59
#